data_AF-A0AAD7Q1S3-F1
#
_entry.id   AF-A0AAD7Q1S3-F1
#
_cell.length_a   1.000
_cell.length_b   1.000
_cell.length_c   1.000
_cell.angle_alpha   90.00
_cell.angle_beta   90.00
_cell.angle_gamma   90.00
#
_symmetry.space_group_name_H-M   'P 1'
#
loop_
_entity.id
_entity.type
_entity.pdbx_description
1 polymer ?
#
loop_
_entity_poly.entity_id
_entity_poly.type
_entity_poly.pdbx_seq_one_letter_code
_entity_poly.pdbx_strand_id
1 'polypeptide(L)'
;MGKPMISLLVHEHVDRNMLKSAYDTIKKNHLQQDFPDVYHQGKKSSLKMLAEKGRKLAMEAGYTEKVDELCDRYSLKEFYDIKVPEIKAQHRHYLRLDEFALKDIIWVDEVDVLNDATSHIEGCKVVGLDCEWEPNYVKGSKPNKVSIMQIASDKMLYLHSPRILKLRYNFQCDIQQLAASYGELNCFRHYEMLLDILNVFKEPQGGLFGLAQKILGAGLNKTRRDSN
;
A
#
# COMPACT_ATOMS: atom_id res chain seq x y z
N MET A 1 1.99 -31.64 5.19
CA MET A 1 1.93 -32.17 3.81
C MET A 1 3.28 -31.87 3.15
N GLY A 2 3.80 -32.77 2.32
CA GLY A 2 5.04 -32.52 1.58
C GLY A 2 4.82 -31.58 0.38
N LYS A 3 5.91 -30.93 -0.08
CA LYS A 3 5.93 -30.03 -1.27
C LYS A 3 5.17 -30.61 -2.50
N PRO A 4 5.28 -31.91 -2.83
CA PRO A 4 4.55 -32.49 -3.97
C PRO A 4 3.03 -32.45 -3.80
N MET A 5 2.54 -32.71 -2.57
CA MET A 5 1.11 -32.78 -2.28
C MET A 5 0.46 -31.38 -2.27
N ILE A 6 1.23 -30.37 -1.85
CA ILE A 6 0.82 -28.96 -1.92
C ILE A 6 0.79 -28.46 -3.36
N SER A 7 1.76 -28.87 -4.19
CA SER A 7 1.79 -28.53 -5.62
C SER A 7 0.58 -29.11 -6.35
N LEU A 8 0.18 -30.34 -6.01
CA LEU A 8 -1.04 -30.97 -6.53
C LEU A 8 -2.29 -30.17 -6.16
N LEU A 9 -2.36 -29.73 -4.90
CA LEU A 9 -3.44 -28.87 -4.40
C LEU A 9 -3.49 -27.53 -5.16
N VAL A 10 -2.35 -26.93 -5.50
CA VAL A 10 -2.30 -25.70 -6.31
C VAL A 10 -2.88 -25.95 -7.71
N HIS A 11 -2.45 -27.02 -8.38
CA HIS A 11 -2.99 -27.40 -9.68
C HIS A 11 -4.51 -27.61 -9.63
N GLU A 12 -5.00 -28.32 -8.62
CA GLU A 12 -6.43 -28.56 -8.49
C GLU A 12 -7.25 -27.27 -8.25
N HIS A 13 -6.71 -26.30 -7.52
CA HIS A 13 -7.33 -24.98 -7.41
C HIS A 13 -7.35 -24.25 -8.76
N VAL A 14 -6.29 -24.34 -9.56
CA VAL A 14 -6.24 -23.73 -10.90
C VAL A 14 -7.25 -24.39 -11.82
N ASP A 15 -7.30 -25.72 -11.85
CA ASP A 15 -8.24 -26.49 -12.69
C ASP A 15 -9.71 -26.19 -12.34
N ARG A 16 -9.98 -25.92 -11.06
CA ARG A 16 -11.30 -25.51 -10.57
C ARG A 16 -11.58 -24.00 -10.72
N ASN A 17 -10.74 -23.26 -11.44
CA ASN A 17 -10.80 -21.79 -11.59
C ASN A 17 -10.78 -21.02 -10.25
N MET A 18 -10.24 -21.60 -9.19
CA MET A 18 -10.13 -21.00 -7.86
C MET A 18 -8.81 -20.22 -7.73
N LEU A 19 -8.61 -19.22 -8.59
CA LEU A 19 -7.36 -18.45 -8.67
C LEU A 19 -6.94 -17.86 -7.32
N LYS A 20 -7.89 -17.38 -6.52
CA LYS A 20 -7.59 -16.84 -5.18
C LYS A 20 -7.03 -17.92 -4.25
N SER A 21 -7.66 -19.09 -4.20
CA SER A 21 -7.22 -20.19 -3.36
C SER A 21 -5.89 -20.79 -3.84
N ALA A 22 -5.68 -20.83 -5.15
CA ALA A 22 -4.38 -21.21 -5.74
C ALA A 22 -3.29 -20.22 -5.33
N TYR A 23 -3.54 -18.91 -5.49
CA TYR A 23 -2.62 -17.84 -5.09
C TYR A 23 -2.27 -17.89 -3.60
N ASP A 24 -3.30 -18.01 -2.74
CA ASP A 24 -3.12 -18.11 -1.29
C ASP A 24 -2.29 -19.35 -0.91
N THR A 25 -2.51 -20.48 -1.58
CA THR A 25 -1.79 -21.74 -1.36
C THR A 25 -0.33 -21.64 -1.81
N ILE A 26 -0.07 -21.10 -3.01
CA ILE A 26 1.29 -20.86 -3.53
C ILE A 26 2.06 -19.97 -2.57
N LYS A 27 1.44 -18.87 -2.14
CA LYS A 27 2.08 -17.89 -1.27
C LYS A 27 2.41 -18.50 0.11
N LYS A 28 1.44 -19.19 0.72
CA LYS A 28 1.59 -19.78 2.07
C LYS A 28 2.74 -20.79 2.15
N ASN A 29 3.09 -21.43 1.04
CA ASN A 29 4.06 -22.51 0.99
C ASN A 29 5.35 -22.14 0.24
N HIS A 30 5.57 -20.85 -0.04
CA HIS A 30 6.76 -20.35 -0.72
C HIS A 30 7.03 -21.00 -2.09
N LEU A 31 5.96 -21.26 -2.85
CA LEU A 31 6.03 -21.91 -4.17
C LEU A 31 6.02 -20.91 -5.32
N GLN A 32 6.39 -19.65 -5.10
CA GLN A 32 6.31 -18.59 -6.11
C GLN A 32 7.16 -18.91 -7.35
N GLN A 33 8.31 -19.55 -7.16
CA GLN A 33 9.17 -19.97 -8.26
C GLN A 33 8.64 -21.20 -8.99
N ASP A 34 7.88 -22.06 -8.29
CA ASP A 34 7.28 -23.25 -8.89
C ASP A 34 6.01 -22.91 -9.70
N PHE A 35 5.32 -21.80 -9.35
CA PHE A 35 4.08 -21.35 -9.99
C PHE A 35 4.07 -19.83 -10.28
N PRO A 36 5.02 -19.31 -11.07
CA PRO A 36 5.18 -17.87 -11.27
C PRO A 36 3.95 -17.25 -11.93
N ASP A 37 3.38 -17.90 -12.94
CA ASP A 37 2.24 -17.36 -13.70
C ASP A 37 0.98 -17.21 -12.84
N VAL A 38 0.64 -18.25 -12.08
CA VAL A 38 -0.52 -18.25 -11.17
C VAL A 38 -0.32 -17.23 -10.05
N TYR A 39 0.92 -17.09 -9.54
CA TYR A 39 1.26 -16.09 -8.55
C TYR A 39 1.11 -14.66 -9.08
N HIS A 40 1.63 -14.38 -10.28
CA HIS A 40 1.49 -13.08 -10.95
C HIS A 40 0.02 -12.75 -11.25
N GLN A 41 -0.75 -13.71 -11.73
CA GLN A 41 -2.17 -13.54 -12.04
C GLN A 41 -3.00 -13.25 -10.77
N GLY A 42 -2.72 -13.96 -9.67
CA GLY A 42 -3.36 -13.71 -8.37
C GLY A 42 -3.01 -12.32 -7.81
N LYS A 43 -1.75 -11.91 -7.87
CA LYS A 43 -1.30 -10.56 -7.47
C LYS A 43 -1.98 -9.47 -8.30
N LYS A 44 -2.06 -9.65 -9.62
CA LYS A 44 -2.75 -8.74 -10.54
C LYS A 44 -4.25 -8.63 -10.21
N SER A 45 -4.91 -9.74 -9.88
CA SER A 45 -6.32 -9.76 -9.47
C SER A 45 -6.57 -8.98 -8.17
N SER A 46 -5.72 -9.16 -7.16
CA SER A 46 -5.79 -8.40 -5.90
C SER A 46 -5.60 -6.89 -6.10
N LEU A 47 -4.66 -6.50 -6.98
CA LEU A 47 -4.46 -5.09 -7.35
C LEU A 47 -5.66 -4.52 -8.13
N LYS A 48 -6.28 -5.32 -8.99
CA LYS A 48 -7.51 -4.93 -9.70
C LYS A 48 -8.66 -4.66 -8.73
N MET A 49 -8.87 -5.52 -7.73
CA MET A 49 -9.88 -5.31 -6.68
C MET A 49 -9.62 -4.03 -5.86
N LEU A 50 -8.35 -3.74 -5.57
CA LEU A 50 -7.91 -2.48 -4.95
C LEU A 50 -8.29 -1.26 -5.81
N ALA A 51 -7.98 -1.33 -7.10
CA ALA A 51 -8.28 -0.28 -8.06
C ALA A 51 -9.79 -0.06 -8.23
N GLU A 52 -10.61 -1.11 -8.21
CA GLU A 52 -12.07 -1.01 -8.27
C GLU A 52 -12.65 -0.28 -7.05
N LYS A 53 -12.15 -0.58 -5.85
CA LYS A 53 -12.52 0.16 -4.63
C LYS A 53 -12.06 1.61 -4.67
N GLY A 54 -10.82 1.85 -5.10
CA GLY A 54 -10.29 3.20 -5.30
C GLY A 54 -11.12 4.01 -6.30
N ARG A 55 -11.56 3.38 -7.40
CA ARG A 55 -12.41 3.99 -8.42
C ARG A 55 -13.76 4.41 -7.85
N LYS A 56 -14.41 3.54 -7.08
CA LYS A 56 -15.69 3.85 -6.42
C LYS A 56 -15.60 5.11 -5.56
N LEU A 57 -14.52 5.26 -4.81
CA LEU A 57 -14.32 6.40 -3.92
C LEU A 57 -13.93 7.67 -4.66
N ALA A 58 -13.11 7.55 -5.71
CA ALA A 58 -12.83 8.66 -6.60
C ALA A 58 -14.14 9.19 -7.23
N MET A 59 -15.06 8.29 -7.60
CA MET A 59 -16.38 8.65 -8.11
C MET A 59 -17.25 9.33 -7.04
N GLU A 60 -17.32 8.77 -5.84
CA GLU A 60 -18.07 9.35 -4.70
C GLU A 60 -17.53 10.72 -4.27
N ALA A 61 -16.23 10.97 -4.44
CA ALA A 61 -15.56 12.23 -4.16
C ALA A 61 -15.58 13.23 -5.33
N GLY A 62 -16.16 12.87 -6.49
CA GLY A 62 -16.23 13.75 -7.66
C GLY A 62 -14.95 13.86 -8.50
N TYR A 63 -13.96 12.99 -8.28
CA TYR A 63 -12.69 12.97 -9.02
C TYR A 63 -12.79 12.18 -10.34
N THR A 64 -13.51 12.73 -11.32
CA THR A 64 -13.82 12.07 -12.61
C THR A 64 -12.57 11.66 -13.41
N GLU A 65 -11.56 12.54 -13.52
CA GLU A 65 -10.31 12.23 -14.23
C GLU A 65 -9.58 11.00 -13.64
N LYS A 66 -9.75 10.74 -12.33
CA LYS A 66 -9.13 9.60 -11.64
C LYS A 66 -9.95 8.33 -11.75
N VAL A 67 -11.26 8.45 -11.92
CA VAL A 67 -12.13 7.31 -12.27
C VAL A 67 -11.70 6.76 -13.62
N ASP A 68 -11.53 7.64 -14.61
CA ASP A 68 -11.10 7.27 -15.97
C ASP A 68 -9.69 6.65 -15.95
N GLU A 69 -8.76 7.24 -15.20
CA GLU A 69 -7.40 6.70 -15.08
C GLU A 69 -7.35 5.29 -14.46
N LEU A 70 -8.13 5.06 -13.40
CA LEU A 70 -8.20 3.74 -12.74
C LEU A 70 -8.87 2.71 -13.65
N CYS A 71 -9.89 3.11 -14.40
CA CYS A 71 -10.53 2.30 -15.43
C CYS A 71 -9.51 1.85 -16.49
N ASP A 72 -8.73 2.80 -17.04
CA ASP A 72 -7.77 2.53 -18.11
C ASP A 72 -6.62 1.64 -17.64
N ARG A 73 -5.98 1.98 -16.52
CA ARG A 73 -4.77 1.29 -16.04
C ARG A 73 -5.02 -0.17 -15.66
N TYR A 74 -6.21 -0.48 -15.11
CA TYR A 74 -6.54 -1.81 -14.61
C TYR A 74 -7.59 -2.53 -15.44
N SER A 75 -8.00 -1.94 -16.57
CA SER A 75 -9.06 -2.47 -17.44
C SER A 75 -10.30 -2.85 -16.62
N LEU A 76 -10.77 -1.90 -15.81
CA LEU A 76 -11.94 -2.08 -14.93
C LEU A 76 -13.21 -1.96 -15.79
N LYS A 77 -14.06 -2.99 -15.76
CA LYS A 77 -15.43 -2.95 -16.33
C LYS A 77 -16.45 -2.88 -15.19
N GLU A 78 -17.73 -2.73 -15.52
CA GLU A 78 -18.85 -2.50 -14.60
C GLU A 78 -18.83 -3.35 -13.32
N PHE A 79 -19.47 -2.79 -12.27
CA PHE A 79 -19.43 -3.26 -10.90
C PHE A 79 -19.78 -4.75 -10.75
N TYR A 80 -18.92 -5.50 -10.05
CA TYR A 80 -19.30 -6.76 -9.43
C TYR A 80 -19.14 -6.65 -7.92
N ASP A 81 -20.13 -7.13 -7.17
CA ASP A 81 -20.07 -7.31 -5.72
C ASP A 81 -19.04 -8.41 -5.40
N ILE A 82 -17.78 -8.01 -5.22
CA ILE A 82 -16.73 -8.91 -4.77
C ILE A 82 -16.92 -9.13 -3.27
N LYS A 83 -17.57 -10.25 -2.91
CA LYS A 83 -17.54 -10.77 -1.54
C LYS A 83 -16.08 -11.09 -1.20
N VAL A 84 -15.55 -10.43 -0.16
CA VAL A 84 -14.19 -10.66 0.32
C VAL A 84 -14.19 -11.81 1.33
N PRO A 85 -13.55 -12.96 1.06
CA PRO A 85 -13.42 -14.04 2.03
C PRO A 85 -12.60 -13.63 3.26
N GLU A 86 -13.08 -13.98 4.45
CA GLU A 86 -12.38 -13.88 5.72
C GLU A 86 -11.23 -14.90 5.77
N ILE A 87 -9.99 -14.43 5.89
CA ILE A 87 -8.79 -15.27 5.99
C ILE A 87 -8.53 -15.57 7.47
N LYS A 88 -8.63 -16.83 7.89
CA LYS A 88 -8.20 -17.28 9.23
C LYS A 88 -6.67 -17.27 9.29
N ALA A 89 -6.13 -16.39 10.13
CA ALA A 89 -4.69 -16.16 10.28
C ALA A 89 -3.98 -17.37 10.90
N GLN A 90 -3.31 -18.19 10.09
CA GLN A 90 -2.38 -19.20 10.58
C GLN A 90 -1.10 -19.19 9.72
N HIS A 91 -0.05 -18.60 10.28
CA HIS A 91 1.36 -18.46 9.85
C HIS A 91 1.77 -17.07 9.32
N ARG A 92 2.66 -16.41 10.09
CA ARG A 92 3.13 -15.03 9.95
C ARG A 92 4.43 -15.00 9.12
N HIS A 93 4.32 -14.83 7.82
CA HIS A 93 5.47 -14.37 7.02
C HIS A 93 5.31 -12.85 6.83
N TYR A 94 6.41 -12.11 7.02
CA TYR A 94 6.44 -10.66 6.81
C TYR A 94 6.72 -10.35 5.34
N LEU A 95 6.14 -9.24 4.84
CA LEU A 95 6.53 -8.70 3.54
C LEU A 95 8.02 -8.36 3.56
N ARG A 96 8.74 -8.84 2.56
CA ARG A 96 10.12 -8.43 2.32
C ARG A 96 10.21 -7.49 1.12
N LEU A 97 11.11 -6.52 1.19
CA LEU A 97 11.29 -5.52 0.14
C LEU A 97 11.75 -6.14 -1.20
N ASP A 98 12.53 -7.22 -1.15
CA ASP A 98 13.00 -7.96 -2.32
C ASP A 98 11.90 -8.76 -3.05
N GLU A 99 10.71 -8.91 -2.44
CA GLU A 99 9.54 -9.47 -3.13
C GLU A 99 8.84 -8.44 -4.06
N PHE A 100 9.27 -7.18 -4.01
CA PHE A 100 8.80 -6.13 -4.89
C PHE A 100 9.89 -5.81 -5.93
N ALA A 101 9.47 -5.59 -7.18
CA ALA A 101 10.34 -5.08 -8.25
C ALA A 101 10.63 -3.58 -8.04
N LEU A 102 11.03 -3.21 -6.82
CA LEU A 102 11.50 -1.87 -6.49
C LEU A 102 12.87 -1.71 -7.11
N LYS A 103 13.07 -0.56 -7.76
CA LYS A 103 14.31 -0.33 -8.49
C LYS A 103 15.42 0.06 -7.53
N ASP A 104 15.14 0.93 -6.55
CA ASP A 104 16.04 1.30 -5.44
C ASP A 104 15.26 1.86 -4.23
N ILE A 105 15.89 1.84 -3.03
CA ILE A 105 15.55 2.70 -1.89
C ILE A 105 16.61 3.78 -1.87
N ILE A 106 16.21 5.04 -1.91
CA ILE A 106 17.18 6.12 -1.95
C ILE A 106 16.86 7.16 -0.89
N TRP A 107 17.92 7.50 -0.15
CA TRP A 107 17.91 8.44 0.94
C TRP A 107 18.06 9.85 0.38
N VAL A 108 17.24 10.77 0.89
CA VAL A 108 17.28 12.18 0.51
C VAL A 108 17.73 13.00 1.71
N ASP A 109 19.02 13.22 1.79
CA ASP A 109 19.68 14.08 2.79
C ASP A 109 20.38 15.29 2.15
N GLU A 110 20.52 15.31 0.82
CA GLU A 110 21.10 16.41 0.06
C GLU A 110 20.09 17.08 -0.89
N VAL A 111 20.32 18.36 -1.19
CA VAL A 111 19.44 19.19 -2.02
C VAL A 111 19.38 18.70 -3.47
N ASP A 112 20.49 18.23 -4.03
CA ASP A 112 20.52 17.74 -5.41
C ASP A 112 19.68 16.46 -5.55
N VAL A 113 19.80 15.55 -4.58
CA VAL A 113 18.98 14.34 -4.51
C VAL A 113 17.51 14.69 -4.29
N LEU A 114 17.21 15.74 -3.52
CA LEU A 114 15.84 16.23 -3.36
C LEU A 114 15.25 16.73 -4.68
N ASN A 115 16.02 17.44 -5.50
CA ASN A 115 15.54 17.91 -6.81
C ASN A 115 15.25 16.75 -7.78
N ASP A 116 16.11 15.73 -7.80
CA ASP A 116 15.91 14.53 -8.61
C ASP A 116 14.65 13.77 -8.15
N ALA A 117 14.50 13.62 -6.84
CA ALA A 117 13.31 13.06 -6.21
C ALA A 117 12.05 13.83 -6.63
N THR A 118 12.03 15.16 -6.48
CA THR A 118 10.90 16.02 -6.86
C THR A 118 10.54 15.83 -8.33
N SER A 119 11.53 15.86 -9.23
CA SER A 119 11.32 15.68 -10.67
C SER A 119 10.69 14.33 -11.01
N HIS A 120 11.13 13.25 -10.35
CA HIS A 120 10.54 11.91 -10.54
C HIS A 120 9.10 11.85 -10.02
N ILE A 121 8.84 12.43 -8.85
CA ILE A 121 7.53 12.46 -8.21
C ILE A 121 6.54 13.24 -9.06
N GLU A 122 6.91 14.39 -9.62
CA GLU A 122 6.03 15.17 -10.49
C GLU A 122 5.51 14.38 -11.71
N GLY A 123 6.28 13.41 -12.19
CA GLY A 123 5.84 12.45 -13.22
C GLY A 123 4.95 11.32 -12.69
N CYS A 124 4.86 11.12 -11.37
CA CYS A 124 4.05 10.09 -10.74
C CYS A 124 2.58 10.52 -10.62
N LYS A 125 1.67 9.60 -10.92
CA LYS A 125 0.22 9.87 -10.82
C LYS A 125 -0.34 9.62 -9.42
N VAL A 126 0.27 8.66 -8.70
CA VAL A 126 -0.11 8.22 -7.36
C VAL A 126 1.16 7.89 -6.59
N VAL A 127 1.21 8.31 -5.33
CA VAL A 127 2.28 7.95 -4.39
C VAL A 127 1.69 7.57 -3.04
N GLY A 128 2.25 6.59 -2.34
CA GLY A 128 1.99 6.34 -0.93
C GLY A 128 2.80 7.31 -0.07
N LEU A 129 2.29 7.78 1.07
CA LEU A 129 3.00 8.74 1.93
C LEU A 129 2.89 8.30 3.39
N ASP A 130 4.00 8.28 4.11
CA ASP A 130 4.09 7.90 5.52
C ASP A 130 5.12 8.77 6.25
N CYS A 131 4.97 8.95 7.55
CA CYS A 131 5.89 9.74 8.37
C CYS A 131 6.22 9.02 9.66
N GLU A 132 7.47 9.15 10.10
CA GLU A 132 7.92 8.65 11.40
C GLU A 132 8.36 9.81 12.28
N TRP A 133 8.07 9.71 13.58
CA TRP A 133 8.46 10.68 14.59
C TRP A 133 8.63 9.97 15.94
N GLU A 134 9.48 10.52 16.79
CA GLU A 134 9.76 9.87 18.07
C GLU A 134 8.56 10.05 19.02
N PRO A 135 8.06 9.00 19.66
CA PRO A 135 6.94 9.13 20.59
C PRO A 135 7.33 9.97 21.81
N ASN A 136 6.48 10.93 22.18
CA ASN A 136 6.65 11.70 23.40
C ASN A 136 5.69 11.21 24.49
N TYR A 137 6.25 10.61 25.55
CA TYR A 137 5.48 10.02 26.65
C TYR A 137 5.19 10.99 27.80
N VAL A 138 5.68 12.23 27.73
CA VAL A 138 5.39 13.24 28.76
C VAL A 138 3.97 13.73 28.59
N LYS A 139 3.10 13.40 29.55
CA LYS A 139 1.68 13.77 29.50
C LYS A 139 1.50 15.28 29.34
N GLY A 140 0.72 15.68 28.33
CA GLY A 140 0.41 17.08 28.03
C GLY A 140 1.50 17.83 27.24
N SER A 141 2.62 17.18 26.93
CA SER A 141 3.64 17.74 26.06
C SER A 141 3.24 17.63 24.58
N LYS A 142 3.85 18.47 23.73
CA LYS A 142 3.67 18.38 22.28
C LYS A 142 4.42 17.15 21.74
N PRO A 143 3.89 16.47 20.71
CA PRO A 143 4.61 15.39 20.05
C PRO A 143 5.92 15.92 19.42
N ASN A 144 6.93 15.05 19.30
CA ASN A 144 8.18 15.40 18.63
C ASN A 144 7.96 15.68 17.14
N LYS A 145 8.87 16.45 16.55
CA LYS A 145 8.80 16.74 15.11
C LYS A 145 8.95 15.46 14.28
N VAL A 146 8.34 15.45 13.10
CA VAL A 146 8.57 14.40 12.08
C VAL A 146 10.06 14.32 11.78
N SER A 147 10.64 13.12 11.94
CA SER A 147 12.06 12.85 11.73
C SER A 147 12.33 12.27 10.34
N ILE A 148 11.43 11.43 9.83
CA ILE A 148 11.54 10.78 8.52
C ILE A 148 10.22 10.90 7.79
N MET A 149 10.30 11.18 6.49
CA MET A 149 9.14 11.20 5.59
C MET A 149 9.40 10.23 4.45
N GLN A 150 8.52 9.25 4.32
CA GLN A 150 8.63 8.15 3.37
C GLN A 150 7.54 8.29 2.32
N ILE A 151 7.86 8.15 1.04
CA ILE A 151 6.83 8.19 -0.01
C ILE A 151 7.03 7.14 -1.06
N ALA A 152 6.18 6.14 -1.18
CA ALA A 152 6.34 5.14 -2.23
C ALA A 152 5.68 5.54 -3.56
N SER A 153 6.43 5.62 -4.64
CA SER A 153 5.89 5.54 -6.01
C SER A 153 5.83 4.09 -6.48
N ASP A 154 5.42 3.85 -7.73
CA ASP A 154 5.43 2.51 -8.34
C ASP A 154 6.87 1.95 -8.53
N LYS A 155 7.91 2.80 -8.43
CA LYS A 155 9.31 2.43 -8.68
C LYS A 155 10.33 2.88 -7.62
N MET A 156 10.05 3.94 -6.83
CA MET A 156 11.02 4.68 -5.97
C MET A 156 10.36 5.37 -4.76
N LEU A 157 11.11 5.85 -3.74
CA LEU A 157 10.54 6.36 -2.47
C LEU A 157 10.81 7.88 -2.11
N TYR A 158 9.95 8.91 -2.37
CA TYR A 158 10.29 10.36 -2.19
C TYR A 158 9.18 11.51 -2.16
N LEU A 159 9.45 12.77 -1.70
CA LEU A 159 8.61 14.00 -1.33
C LEU A 159 7.74 14.88 -2.31
N HIS A 160 6.44 15.07 -1.96
CA HIS A 160 5.36 16.08 -2.31
C HIS A 160 5.23 16.76 -3.70
N SER A 161 4.06 16.61 -4.37
CA SER A 161 3.55 17.52 -5.44
C SER A 161 2.00 17.57 -5.50
N PRO A 162 1.37 18.72 -5.86
CA PRO A 162 -0.08 18.92 -5.76
C PRO A 162 -0.91 18.06 -6.72
N ARG A 163 -0.36 17.68 -7.88
CA ARG A 163 -1.07 16.90 -8.94
C ARG A 163 -1.13 15.39 -8.68
N ILE A 164 -0.61 14.97 -7.54
CA ILE A 164 -0.35 13.56 -7.24
C ILE A 164 -1.32 13.11 -6.16
N LEU A 165 -1.97 11.96 -6.39
CA LEU A 165 -2.78 11.33 -5.37
C LEU A 165 -1.87 10.72 -4.28
N LYS A 166 -2.05 11.14 -3.02
CA LYS A 166 -1.32 10.57 -1.88
C LYS A 166 -2.16 9.50 -1.19
N LEU A 167 -1.67 8.26 -1.19
CA LEU A 167 -2.25 7.12 -0.47
C LEU A 167 -1.63 7.04 0.92
N ARG A 168 -2.45 7.09 1.96
CA ARG A 168 -1.98 7.01 3.35
C ARG A 168 -2.91 6.08 4.14
N TYR A 169 -2.42 5.44 5.19
CA TYR A 169 -3.27 4.64 6.06
C TYR A 169 -3.45 5.36 7.39
N ASN A 170 -4.69 5.75 7.72
CA ASN A 170 -5.02 6.51 8.92
C ASN A 170 -4.28 7.86 8.99
N PHE A 171 -4.38 8.65 7.93
CA PHE A 171 -3.49 9.78 7.65
C PHE A 171 -3.63 10.97 8.60
N GLN A 172 -4.71 10.99 9.38
CA GLN A 172 -5.07 12.16 10.18
C GLN A 172 -3.99 12.48 11.21
N CYS A 173 -3.35 11.47 11.77
CA CYS A 173 -2.20 11.63 12.66
C CYS A 173 -1.01 12.27 11.93
N ASP A 174 -0.66 11.76 10.75
CA ASP A 174 0.49 12.26 10.00
C ASP A 174 0.32 13.69 9.52
N ILE A 175 -0.86 14.06 9.01
CA ILE A 175 -1.12 15.42 8.53
C ILE A 175 -1.03 16.41 9.68
N GLN A 176 -1.65 16.08 10.82
CA GLN A 176 -1.55 16.90 12.02
C GLN A 176 -0.11 17.03 12.48
N GLN A 177 0.67 15.94 12.41
CA GLN A 177 2.06 15.95 12.84
C GLN A 177 2.97 16.73 11.89
N LEU A 178 2.79 16.62 10.58
CA LEU A 178 3.52 17.41 9.57
C LEU A 178 3.21 18.90 9.73
N ALA A 179 1.94 19.26 9.88
CA ALA A 179 1.51 20.64 10.10
C ALA A 179 2.07 21.19 11.42
N ALA A 180 2.14 20.38 12.48
CA ALA A 180 2.74 20.78 13.75
C ALA A 180 4.27 20.92 13.67
N SER A 181 4.94 20.08 12.89
CA SER A 181 6.41 20.03 12.79
C SER A 181 6.96 21.11 11.88
N TYR A 182 6.28 21.35 10.76
CA TYR A 182 6.75 22.15 9.62
C TYR A 182 5.68 23.11 9.11
N GLY A 183 4.76 23.54 9.97
CA GLY A 183 3.62 24.38 9.61
C GLY A 183 3.98 25.73 8.99
N GLU A 184 5.22 26.19 9.05
CA GLU A 184 5.66 27.37 8.29
C GLU A 184 5.65 27.13 6.77
N LEU A 185 5.73 25.86 6.35
CA LEU A 185 5.57 25.43 4.96
C LEU A 185 4.09 25.24 4.65
N ASN A 186 3.54 26.13 3.82
CA ASN A 186 2.12 26.13 3.47
C ASN A 186 1.63 24.81 2.85
N CYS A 187 2.50 24.05 2.18
CA CYS A 187 2.18 22.76 1.58
C CYS A 187 1.77 21.67 2.60
N PHE A 188 2.10 21.84 3.88
CA PHE A 188 1.68 20.90 4.94
C PHE A 188 0.41 21.33 5.67
N ARG A 189 -0.15 22.50 5.35
CA ARG A 189 -1.43 22.98 5.91
C ARG A 189 -2.64 22.57 5.09
N HIS A 190 -2.45 22.35 3.80
CA HIS A 190 -3.53 22.07 2.87
C HIS A 190 -3.14 20.98 1.88
N TYR A 191 -4.01 19.97 1.74
CA TYR A 191 -3.82 18.85 0.83
C TYR A 191 -5.06 18.72 -0.05
N GLU A 192 -4.87 18.86 -1.36
CA GLU A 192 -5.99 18.81 -2.32
C GLU A 192 -6.36 17.36 -2.71
N MET A 193 -5.38 16.45 -2.78
CA MET A 193 -5.56 15.11 -3.36
C MET A 193 -5.07 13.99 -2.42
N LEU A 194 -5.87 13.67 -1.40
CA LEU A 194 -5.50 12.72 -0.37
C LEU A 194 -6.56 11.61 -0.22
N LEU A 195 -6.12 10.36 -0.20
CA LEU A 195 -7.00 9.20 -0.06
C LEU A 195 -6.53 8.37 1.15
N ASP A 196 -7.43 8.24 2.15
CA ASP A 196 -7.19 7.34 3.27
C ASP A 196 -7.56 5.91 2.89
N ILE A 197 -6.57 5.03 2.86
CA ILE A 197 -6.77 3.61 2.63
C ILE A 197 -7.59 2.97 3.77
N LEU A 198 -7.51 3.48 5.00
CA LEU A 198 -8.38 3.01 6.09
C LEU A 198 -9.85 3.28 5.76
N ASN A 199 -10.18 4.49 5.29
CA ASN A 199 -11.55 4.85 4.91
C ASN A 199 -12.02 4.08 3.68
N VAL A 200 -11.10 3.78 2.74
CA VAL A 200 -11.38 2.98 1.55
C VAL A 200 -11.83 1.57 1.91
N PHE A 201 -11.10 0.93 2.83
CA PHE A 201 -11.32 -0.47 3.14
C PHE A 201 -12.34 -0.68 4.26
N LYS A 202 -12.59 0.33 5.10
CA LYS A 202 -13.44 0.24 6.30
C LYS A 202 -13.06 -0.98 7.17
N GLU A 203 -11.77 -1.32 7.20
CA GLU A 203 -11.22 -2.45 7.96
C GLU A 203 -10.58 -1.94 9.26
N PRO A 204 -11.30 -1.96 10.40
CA PRO A 204 -10.73 -1.52 11.67
C PRO A 204 -9.79 -2.56 12.29
N GLN A 205 -9.86 -3.83 11.88
CA GLN A 205 -9.13 -4.90 12.55
C GLN A 205 -7.70 -5.08 11.99
N GLY A 206 -6.70 -4.93 12.87
CA GLY A 206 -5.31 -5.30 12.60
C GLY A 206 -4.39 -4.18 12.10
N GLY A 207 -4.91 -2.98 11.84
CA GLY A 207 -4.12 -1.85 11.34
C GLY A 207 -3.63 -2.04 9.90
N LEU A 208 -2.65 -1.25 9.47
CA LEU A 208 -2.01 -1.40 8.15
C LEU A 208 -1.45 -2.81 7.93
N PHE A 209 -0.99 -3.47 9.02
CA PHE A 209 -0.61 -4.87 9.00
C PHE A 209 -1.73 -5.81 8.56
N GLY A 210 -2.92 -5.67 9.16
CA GLY A 210 -4.07 -6.52 8.84
C GLY A 210 -4.51 -6.30 7.40
N LEU A 211 -4.49 -5.04 6.96
CA LEU A 211 -4.78 -4.66 5.60
C LEU A 211 -3.75 -5.23 4.60
N ALA A 212 -2.45 -5.10 4.87
CA ALA A 212 -1.38 -5.69 4.07
C ALA A 212 -1.51 -7.22 4.01
N GLN A 213 -1.80 -7.86 5.14
CA GLN A 213 -2.03 -9.31 5.19
C GLN A 213 -3.22 -9.72 4.33
N LYS A 214 -4.30 -8.94 4.32
CA LYS A 214 -5.51 -9.22 3.54
C LYS A 214 -5.33 -9.02 2.05
N ILE A 215 -4.65 -7.95 1.65
CA ILE A 215 -4.48 -7.54 0.25
C ILE A 215 -3.30 -8.26 -0.39
N LEU A 216 -2.15 -8.18 0.27
CA LEU A 216 -0.88 -8.67 -0.26
C LEU A 216 -0.64 -10.11 0.17
N GLY A 217 -1.35 -10.62 1.19
CA GLY A 217 -1.22 -11.98 1.69
C GLY A 217 -0.12 -12.15 2.76
N ALA A 218 0.54 -11.06 3.18
CA ALA A 218 1.59 -11.05 4.19
C ALA A 218 1.50 -9.79 5.04
N GLY A 219 1.84 -9.92 6.32
CA GLY A 219 1.80 -8.79 7.25
C GLY A 219 3.05 -7.92 7.20
N LEU A 220 2.96 -6.71 7.75
CA LEU A 220 4.13 -5.86 7.97
C LEU A 220 4.91 -6.25 9.23
N ASN A 221 6.21 -6.01 9.26
CA ASN A 221 6.95 -6.17 10.51
C ASN A 221 6.67 -4.97 11.44
N LYS A 222 6.15 -5.23 12.64
CA LYS A 222 5.82 -4.20 13.64
C LYS A 222 6.93 -3.95 14.68
N THR A 223 8.03 -4.71 14.65
CA THR A 223 9.06 -4.64 15.69
C THR A 223 9.76 -3.28 15.79
N ARG A 224 9.64 -2.45 14.76
CA ARG A 224 10.27 -1.11 14.70
C ARG A 224 9.29 0.06 14.85
N ARG A 225 8.04 -0.21 15.26
CA ARG A 225 7.01 0.83 15.38
C ARG A 225 7.36 1.92 16.40
N ASP A 226 8.11 1.57 17.44
CA ASP A 226 8.53 2.49 18.49
C ASP A 226 10.04 2.80 18.42
N SER A 227 10.70 2.48 17.30
CA SER A 227 12.13 2.73 17.10
C SER A 227 12.34 3.76 16.01
N ASN A 228 12.96 4.88 16.37
CA ASN A 228 13.56 5.83 15.43
C ASN A 228 15.08 5.73 15.46
#